data_AF-A0A3A4VKG3-F1
#
_entry.id   AF-A0A3A4VKG3-F1
#
_cell.length_a   1.000
_cell.length_b   1.000
_cell.length_c   1.000
_cell.angle_alpha   90.00
_cell.angle_beta   90.00
_cell.angle_gamma   90.00
#
_symmetry.space_group_name_H-M   'P 1'
#
loop_
_entity.id
_entity.type
_entity.pdbx_description
1 polymer ?
#
loop_
_entity_poly.entity_id
_entity_poly.type
_entity_poly.pdbx_seq_one_letter_code
_entity_poly.pdbx_strand_id
1 'polypeptide(L)' 'NVEVRYRSTPVRARIESLESGVRAIFHEPQVVSPGQSLVMYSPSGEQCYGGGVMRF' A
#
# COMPACT_ATOMS: atom_id res chain seq x y z
N ASN A 1 6.75 2.40 -3.14
CA ASN A 1 5.42 2.93 -3.53
C ASN A 1 4.35 1.90 -3.23
N VAL A 2 3.08 2.29 -3.14
CA VAL A 2 1.97 1.38 -2.89
C VAL A 2 0.85 1.60 -3.89
N GLU A 3 0.25 0.53 -4.37
CA GLU A 3 -0.98 0.56 -5.18
C GLU A 3 -2.16 0.14 -4.28
N VAL A 4 -3.13 1.04 -4.12
CA VAL A 4 -4.29 0.85 -3.22
C VAL A 4 -5.51 0.26 -3.93
N ARG A 5 -5.48 0.22 -5.26
CA ARG A 5 -6.53 -0.33 -6.12
C ARG A 5 -5.91 -0.81 -7.43
N TYR A 6 -6.38 -1.94 -7.93
CA TYR A 6 -5.90 -2.50 -9.20
C TYR A 6 -5.88 -1.46 -10.33
N ARG A 7 -4.73 -1.31 -10.99
CA ARG A 7 -4.48 -0.35 -12.09
C ARG A 7 -4.56 1.13 -11.70
N SER A 8 -4.47 1.44 -10.40
CA SER A 8 -4.24 2.82 -9.97
C SER A 8 -2.75 3.17 -10.06
N THR A 9 -2.45 4.46 -10.17
CA THR A 9 -1.06 4.94 -10.09
C THR A 9 -0.51 4.64 -8.70
N PRO A 10 0.64 3.95 -8.56
CA PRO A 10 1.25 3.74 -7.27
C PRO A 10 1.61 5.07 -6.60
N VAL A 11 1.30 5.18 -5.31
CA VAL A 11 1.51 6.40 -4.52
C VAL A 11 2.63 6.21 -3.51
N ARG A 12 3.21 7.32 -3.04
CA ARG A 12 4.21 7.27 -1.97
C ARG A 12 3.54 7.00 -0.64
N ALA A 13 4.07 6.02 0.08
CA ALA A 13 3.66 5.71 1.45
C ALA A 13 4.87 5.26 2.27
N ARG A 14 4.83 5.54 3.56
CA ARG A 14 5.74 4.96 4.55
C ARG A 14 5.06 3.74 5.16
N ILE A 15 5.81 2.63 5.25
CA ILE A 15 5.32 1.39 5.84
C ILE A 15 5.90 1.25 7.25
N GLU A 16 5.03 1.00 8.23
CA GLU A 16 5.40 0.68 9.61
C GLU A 16 4.99 -0.75 9.91
N SER A 17 5.94 -1.56 10.39
CA SER A 17 5.63 -2.88 10.93
C SER A 17 4.94 -2.75 12.29
N LEU A 18 3.87 -3.51 12.49
CA LEU A 18 3.16 -3.63 13.76
C LEU A 18 3.25 -5.09 14.23
N GLU A 19 2.93 -5.35 15.50
CA GLU A 19 2.86 -6.74 16.01
C GLU A 19 1.92 -7.63 15.19
N SER A 20 0.82 -7.07 14.68
CA SER A 20 -0.22 -7.81 13.93
C SER A 20 -0.42 -7.33 12.49
N GLY A 21 0.68 -6.96 11.82
CA GLY A 21 0.67 -6.66 10.38
C GLY A 21 1.47 -5.42 10.03
N VAL A 22 0.91 -4.59 9.15
CA VAL A 22 1.59 -3.41 8.61
C VAL A 22 0.63 -2.24 8.54
N ARG A 23 1.12 -1.05 8.88
CA ARG A 23 0.43 0.23 8.69
C ARG A 23 1.07 0.97 7.53
N ALA A 24 0.26 1.33 6.53
CA ALA A 24 0.68 2.19 5.44
C ALA A 24 0.22 3.63 5.72
N ILE A 25 1.16 4.58 5.71
CA ILE A 25 0.91 6.01 5.91
C ILE A 25 1.19 6.71 4.58
N PHE A 26 0.13 7.15 3.90
CA PHE A 26 0.23 7.83 2.61
C PHE A 26 0.77 9.26 2.79
N HIS A 27 1.62 9.71 1.87
CA HIS A 27 2.12 11.09 1.88
C HIS A 27 1.05 12.11 1.46
N GLU A 28 0.08 11.68 0.66
CA GLU A 28 -1.04 12.48 0.19
C GLU A 28 -2.34 11.71 0.47
N PRO A 29 -3.47 12.39 0.74
CA PRO A 29 -4.75 11.72 0.99
C PRO A 29 -5.14 10.78 -0.16
N GLN A 30 -5.59 9.57 0.19
CA GLN A 30 -6.03 8.56 -0.77
C GLN A 30 -7.41 8.03 -0.41
N VAL A 31 -8.20 7.71 -1.42
CA VAL A 31 -9.44 6.95 -1.25
C VAL A 31 -9.07 5.48 -1.13
N VAL A 32 -9.39 4.89 0.02
CA VAL A 32 -9.16 3.46 0.29
C VAL A 32 -10.48 2.76 0.59
N SER A 33 -10.56 1.47 0.31
CA SER A 33 -11.73 0.65 0.57
C SER A 33 -11.34 -0.63 1.30
N PRO A 34 -12.00 -0.99 2.41
CA PRO A 34 -11.76 -2.26 3.09
C PRO A 34 -11.94 -3.43 2.15
N GLY A 35 -11.13 -4.47 2.34
CA GLY A 35 -11.16 -5.65 1.49
C GLY A 35 -10.44 -5.48 0.15
N GLN A 36 -10.06 -4.26 -0.25
CA GLN A 36 -9.13 -4.08 -1.37
C GLN A 36 -7.70 -4.44 -0.95
N SER A 37 -6.93 -4.90 -1.94
CA SER A 37 -5.50 -5.18 -1.75
C SER A 37 -4.70 -3.88 -1.78
N LEU A 38 -3.74 -3.79 -0.88
CA LEU A 38 -2.62 -2.85 -0.96
C LEU A 38 -1.39 -3.63 -1.41
N VAL A 39 -0.78 -3.21 -2.52
CA VAL A 39 0.41 -3.84 -3.10
C VAL A 39 1.60 -2.92 -2.91
N MET A 40 2.72 -3.45 -2.44
CA MET A 40 3.95 -2.71 -2.18
C MET A 40 4.95 -2.95 -3.31
N TYR A 41 5.53 -1.87 -3.81
CA TYR A 41 6.55 -1.89 -4.84
C TYR A 41 7.81 -1.14 -4.40
N SER A 42 8.94 -1.48 -5.03
CA SER A 42 10.17 -0.68 -4.96
C SER A 42 9.90 0.78 -5.31
N PRO A 43 10.76 1.73 -4.89
CA PRO A 43 10.64 3.12 -5.31
C PRO A 43 10.65 3.28 -6.84
N SER A 44 11.37 2.43 -7.57
CA SER A 44 11.36 2.40 -9.04
C SER A 44 10.10 1.78 -9.64
N GLY A 45 9.33 1.00 -8.87
CA GLY A 45 8.15 0.27 -9.35
C GLY A 45 8.46 -1.07 -10.02
N GLU A 46 9.74 -1.40 -10.24
CA GLU A 46 10.16 -2.60 -10.99
C GLU A 46 10.01 -3.89 -10.19
N GLN A 47 10.04 -3.81 -8.85
CA GLN A 47 9.94 -4.98 -7.98
C GLN A 47 8.69 -4.92 -7.11
N CYS A 48 7.90 -6.00 -7.13
CA CYS A 48 6.82 -6.21 -6.17
C CYS A 48 7.36 -6.84 -4.89
N TYR A 49 7.13 -6.20 -3.76
CA TYR A 49 7.48 -6.71 -2.43
C TYR A 49 6.34 -7.52 -1.77
N GLY A 50 5.20 -7.64 -2.45
CA GLY A 50 4.01 -8.33 -1.97
C GLY A 50 2.88 -7.36 -1.63
N GLY A 51 1.94 -7.79 -0.80
CA GLY A 51 0.77 -6.99 -0.46
C GLY A 51 -0.06 -7.62 0.65
N GLY A 52 -1.16 -6.95 0.98
CA GLY A 52 -2.11 -7.39 1.99
C GLY A 52 -3.49 -6.81 1.75
N VAL A 53 -4.48 -7.31 2.50
CA VAL A 53 -5.86 -6.80 2.44
C VAL A 53 -5.99 -5.65 3.44
N MET A 54 -6.44 -4.49 2.97
CA MET A 54 -6.68 -3.34 3.83
C MET A 54 -7.87 -3.59 4.76
N ARG A 55 -7.66 -3.28 6.04
CA ARG A 55 -8.65 -3.34 7.13
C ARG A 55 -8.64 -1.99 7.85
N PHE A 56 -9.77 -1.62 8.45
CA PHE A 56 -9.88 -0.45 9.33
C PHE A 56 -9.71 -0.87 10.79
#